data_AF-A0A8G2F0P9-F1
#
_entry.id   AF-A0A8G2F0P9-F1
#
_cell.length_a   1.000
_cell.length_b   1.000
_cell.length_c   1.000
_cell.angle_alpha   90.00
_cell.angle_beta   90.00
_cell.angle_gamma   90.00
#
_symmetry.space_group_name_H-M   'P 1'
#
loop_
_entity.id
_entity.type
_entity.pdbx_description
1 polymer ?
#
loop_
_entity_poly.entity_id
_entity_poly.type
_entity_poly.pdbx_seq_one_letter_code
_entity_poly.pdbx_strand_id
1 'polypeptide(L)' 'MLFRITKEGPAAVVGGSYESDMPGFGGVLSDDEILAVLAFIESTWPERERTHQAEISRREKEGNR' A
#
# COMPACT_ATOMS: atom_id res chain seq x y z
N MET A 1 1.55 -3.69 4.19
CA MET A 1 0.71 -2.47 4.30
C MET A 1 0.31 -1.85 2.96
N LEU A 2 1.23 -1.40 2.08
CA LEU A 2 0.88 -0.65 0.86
C LEU A 2 -0.13 -1.38 -0.05
N PHE A 3 0.07 -2.68 -0.27
CA PHE A 3 -0.87 -3.52 -1.00
C PHE A 3 -2.30 -3.49 -0.44
N ARG A 4 -2.45 -3.62 0.89
CA ARG A 4 -3.78 -3.58 1.54
C ARG A 4 -4.44 -2.22 1.38
N ILE A 5 -3.69 -1.13 1.51
CA ILE A 5 -4.22 0.23 1.32
C ILE A 5 -4.74 0.40 -0.12
N THR A 6 -3.98 -0.06 -1.12
CA THR A 6 -4.42 0.02 -2.53
C THR A 6 -5.63 -0.88 -2.80
N LYS A 7 -5.67 -2.09 -2.23
CA LYS A 7 -6.75 -3.05 -2.46
C LYS A 7 -8.05 -2.67 -1.75
N GLU A 8 -7.96 -2.33 -0.47
CA GLU A 8 -9.10 -2.15 0.45
C GLU A 8 -9.47 -0.67 0.63
N GLY A 9 -8.57 0.25 0.31
CA GLY A 9 -8.72 1.68 0.56
C GLY A 9 -8.15 2.11 1.92
N PRO A 10 -7.66 3.36 2.07
CA PRO A 10 -7.05 3.81 3.32
C PRO A 10 -8.00 3.76 4.53
N ALA A 11 -9.27 4.12 4.31
CA ALA A 11 -10.30 4.10 5.36
C ALA A 11 -10.52 2.69 5.94
N ALA A 12 -10.48 1.65 5.10
CA ALA A 12 -10.65 0.27 5.54
C ALA A 12 -9.44 -0.26 6.32
N VAL A 13 -8.24 0.23 6.01
CA VAL A 13 -6.99 -0.23 6.67
C VAL A 13 -6.71 0.52 7.97
N VAL A 14 -6.95 1.83 8.02
CA VAL A 14 -6.71 2.67 9.21
C VAL A 14 -7.87 2.54 10.21
N GLY A 15 -9.11 2.41 9.72
CA GLY A 15 -10.31 2.31 10.55
C GLY A 15 -10.64 3.61 11.30
N GLY A 16 -11.60 3.51 12.22
CA GLY A 16 -12.06 4.64 13.02
C GLY A 16 -12.85 5.68 12.20
N SER A 17 -12.65 6.96 12.50
CA SER A 17 -13.28 8.09 11.80
C SER A 17 -12.43 8.63 10.64
N TYR A 18 -11.48 7.83 10.12
CA TYR A 18 -10.62 8.25 9.03
C TYR A 18 -11.37 8.14 7.70
N GLU A 19 -11.74 9.29 7.13
CA GLU A 19 -12.41 9.38 5.84
C GLU A 19 -11.39 9.59 4.73
N SER A 20 -11.55 8.87 3.63
CA SER A 20 -10.70 8.99 2.45
C SER A 20 -11.55 8.84 1.19
N ASP A 21 -11.37 9.77 0.26
CA ASP A 21 -12.00 9.71 -1.07
C ASP A 21 -11.32 8.70 -2.00
N MET A 22 -10.20 8.08 -1.57
CA MET A 22 -9.53 7.04 -2.33
C MET A 22 -10.27 5.70 -2.15
N PRO A 23 -10.95 5.18 -3.19
CA PRO A 23 -11.57 3.87 -3.11
C PRO A 23 -10.52 2.76 -3.09
N GLY A 24 -10.90 1.59 -2.59
CA GLY A 24 -10.13 0.36 -2.78
C GLY A 24 -10.26 -0.15 -4.21
N PHE A 25 -9.17 -0.63 -4.80
CA PHE A 25 -9.13 -1.12 -6.17
C PHE A 25 -9.43 -2.61 -6.32
N GLY A 26 -9.67 -3.36 -5.23
CA GLY A 26 -9.88 -4.81 -5.28
C GLY A 26 -11.14 -5.29 -6.04
N GLY A 27 -12.07 -4.39 -6.37
CA GLY A 27 -13.21 -4.67 -7.26
C GLY A 27 -12.96 -4.32 -8.73
N VAL A 28 -11.82 -3.73 -9.05
CA VAL A 28 -11.45 -3.22 -10.39
C VAL A 28 -10.20 -3.93 -10.93
N LEU A 29 -9.23 -4.23 -10.06
CA LEU A 29 -7.99 -4.90 -10.39
C LEU A 29 -7.84 -6.19 -9.58
N SER A 30 -7.29 -7.22 -10.21
CA SER A 30 -6.84 -8.43 -9.52
C SER A 30 -5.63 -8.17 -8.64
N ASP A 31 -5.35 -9.08 -7.71
CA ASP A 31 -4.20 -8.96 -6.80
C ASP A 31 -2.87 -8.87 -7.57
N ASP A 32 -2.72 -9.64 -8.65
CA ASP A 32 -1.53 -9.63 -9.50
C ASP A 32 -1.37 -8.30 -10.26
N GLU A 33 -2.47 -7.72 -10.74
CA GLU A 33 -2.44 -6.40 -11.39
C GLU A 33 -2.09 -5.29 -10.40
N ILE A 34 -2.63 -5.34 -9.18
CA ILE A 34 -2.27 -4.40 -8.12
C ILE A 34 -0.77 -4.50 -7.82
N LEU A 35 -0.24 -5.72 -7.67
CA LEU A 35 1.19 -5.95 -7.44
C LEU A 35 2.05 -5.45 -8.60
N ALA A 36 1.63 -5.69 -9.84
CA ALA A 36 2.34 -5.24 -11.02
C ALA A 36 2.42 -3.70 -11.11
N VAL A 37 1.31 -3.01 -10.83
CA VAL A 37 1.27 -1.54 -10.79
C VAL A 37 2.14 -0.99 -9.66
N LEU A 38 2.07 -1.59 -8.47
CA LEU A 38 2.93 -1.18 -7.35
C LEU A 38 4.41 -1.38 -7.69
N ALA A 39 4.79 -2.51 -8.26
CA ALA A 39 6.16 -2.77 -8.70
C ALA A 39 6.64 -1.75 -9.76
N PHE A 40 5.77 -1.39 -10.69
CA PHE A 40 6.07 -0.33 -11.66
C PHE A 40 6.32 1.02 -10.96
N ILE A 41 5.44 1.43 -10.05
CA ILE A 41 5.60 2.68 -9.29
C ILE A 41 6.91 2.66 -8.47
N GLU A 42 7.16 1.58 -7.74
CA GLU A 42 8.38 1.39 -6.92
C GLU A 42 9.66 1.49 -7.75
N SER A 43 9.63 1.02 -9.02
CA SER A 43 10.78 1.11 -9.93
C SER A 43 11.17 2.56 -10.26
N THR A 44 10.22 3.49 -10.16
CA THR A 44 10.43 4.92 -10.48
C THR A 44 10.86 5.77 -9.30
N TRP A 45 10.85 5.23 -8.09
CA TRP A 45 11.15 6.02 -6.90
C TRP A 45 12.63 6.43 -6.82
N PRO A 46 12.93 7.66 -6.39
CA PRO A 46 14.27 8.03 -5.96
C PRO A 46 14.69 7.27 -4.69
N GLU A 47 15.99 7.32 -4.36
CA GLU A 47 16.58 6.54 -3.25
C GLU A 47 15.97 6.86 -1.89
N ARG A 48 15.62 8.13 -1.66
CA ARG A 48 14.98 8.59 -0.43
C ARG A 48 13.65 7.87 -0.19
N GLU A 49 12.77 7.86 -1.20
CA GLU A 49 11.45 7.25 -1.14
C GLU A 49 11.54 5.73 -1.00
N ARG A 50 12.46 5.08 -1.72
CA ARG A 50 12.73 3.64 -1.56
C ARG A 50 13.16 3.29 -0.14
N THR A 51 14.09 4.07 0.44
CA THR A 51 14.59 3.85 1.80
C THR A 51 13.45 4.00 2.80
N HIS A 52 12.67 5.06 2.68
CA HIS A 52 11.52 5.30 3.54
C HIS A 52 10.49 4.16 3.48
N GLN A 53 10.15 3.70 2.26
CA GLN A 53 9.19 2.60 2.12
C GLN A 53 9.73 1.27 2.64
N ALA A 54 11.03 1.01 2.48
CA ALA A 54 11.67 -0.19 3.05
C ALA A 54 11.58 -0.19 4.58
N GLU A 55 11.76 0.96 5.23
CA GLU A 55 11.58 1.10 6.68
C GLU A 55 10.13 0.82 7.11
N ILE A 56 9.14 1.39 6.43
CA ILE A 56 7.72 1.14 6.73
C ILE A 56 7.39 -0.35 6.58
N SER A 57 7.85 -0.96 5.49
CA SER A 57 7.62 -2.38 5.21
C SER A 57 8.27 -3.28 6.24
N ARG A 58 9.46 -2.90 6.74
CA ARG A 58 10.13 -3.62 7.82
C ARG A 58 9.35 -3.51 9.14
N ARG A 59 8.92 -2.31 9.52
CA ARG A 59 8.15 -2.08 10.77
C ARG A 59 6.84 -2.84 10.77
N GLU A 60 6.16 -2.93 9.63
CA GLU A 60 4.92 -3.70 9.53
C GLU A 60 5.16 -5.20 9.72
N LYS A 61 6.21 -5.77 9.11
CA LYS A 61 6.58 -7.17 9.34
C LYS A 61 6.94 -7.48 10.80
N GLU A 62 7.56 -6.52 11.49
CA GLU A 62 7.92 -6.63 12.90
C GLU A 62 6.70 -6.49 13.83
N GLY A 63 5.74 -5.62 13.51
CA GLY A 63 4.52 -5.41 14.28
C GLY A 63 3.40 -6.43 14.05
N ASN A 64 3.47 -7.21 12.96
CA ASN A 64 2.54 -8.30 12.64
C ASN A 64 3.04 -9.69 13.13
N ARG A 65 4.00 -9.69 14.06
CA ARG A 65 4.57 -10.88 14.72
C ARG A 65 4.18 -10.90 16.19
#